data_AF-A0A165E6L9-F1
#
_entry.id   AF-A0A165E6L9-F1
#
_cell.length_a   1.000
_cell.length_b   1.000
_cell.length_c   1.000
_cell.angle_alpha   90.00
_cell.angle_beta   90.00
_cell.angle_gamma   90.00
#
_symmetry.space_group_name_H-M   'P 1'
#
loop_
_entity.id
_entity.type
_entity.pdbx_description
1 polymer ?
#
loop_
_entity_poly.entity_id
_entity_poly.type
_entity_poly.pdbx_seq_one_letter_code
_entity_poly.pdbx_strand_id
1 'polypeptide(L)'
;MNSLYTLGLRQTSAIQADLDKMRAGDASSSLQGQISASLAALSRTMDDYDSMAKREMIAAKQEKAYSRVHKFRQEHAELRSQFDALKKEAANAKLRENRSELFGSTTSIPLSPGVGPSSMTARQRSFAAGPSQPQTGMEESPFSLRPAVESSTSFRESHALREQSFLESTESQLDQFLMQGKEVLDNLVDQKNLLKGTRKRLLDAANTLGLSRDVISWVERRTTQDLVIFVVGAIFTLVCFYYIWRWFG
;
A
#
# COMPACT_ATOMS: atom_id res chain seq x y z
N MET A 1 -14.31 23.26 4.81
CA MET A 1 -12.96 23.41 4.22
C MET A 1 -11.85 23.58 5.26
N ASN A 2 -11.83 24.61 6.11
CA ASN A 2 -10.69 24.79 7.05
C ASN A 2 -10.50 23.61 8.03
N SER A 3 -11.57 22.97 8.51
CA SER A 3 -11.48 21.78 9.36
C SER A 3 -10.78 20.60 8.67
N LEU A 4 -11.14 20.32 7.41
CA LEU A 4 -10.51 19.28 6.59
C LEU A 4 -9.03 19.58 6.32
N TYR A 5 -8.68 20.86 6.09
CA TYR A 5 -7.29 21.27 5.92
C TYR A 5 -6.46 21.00 7.19
N THR A 6 -6.97 21.36 8.36
CA THR A 6 -6.31 21.08 9.64
C THR A 6 -6.23 19.57 9.92
N LEU A 7 -7.26 18.82 9.56
CA LEU A 7 -7.25 17.36 9.66
C LEU A 7 -6.16 16.74 8.77
N GLY A 8 -6.09 17.17 7.50
CA GLY A 8 -5.05 16.74 6.57
C GLY A 8 -3.64 17.02 7.08
N LEU A 9 -3.40 18.23 7.61
CA LEU A 9 -2.10 18.57 8.22
C LEU A 9 -1.73 17.65 9.40
N ARG A 10 -2.69 17.34 10.28
CA ARG A 10 -2.45 16.42 11.40
C ARG A 10 -2.16 15.01 10.91
N GLN A 11 -2.90 14.54 9.90
CA GLN A 11 -2.67 13.24 9.29
C GLN A 11 -1.28 13.15 8.63
N THR A 12 -0.87 14.17 7.86
CA THR A 12 0.47 14.27 7.28
C THR A 12 1.56 14.22 8.35
N SER A 13 1.40 15.00 9.43
CA SER A 13 2.36 15.02 10.54
C SER A 13 2.43 13.69 11.29
N ALA A 14 1.29 13.01 11.49
CA ALA A 14 1.26 11.69 12.11
C ALA A 14 1.96 10.64 11.25
N ILE A 15 1.74 10.65 9.92
CA ILE A 15 2.41 9.74 8.98
C ILE A 15 3.92 10.00 9.00
N GLN A 16 4.36 11.26 9.02
CA GLN A 16 5.79 11.59 9.13
C GLN A 16 6.41 11.03 10.42
N ALA A 17 5.75 11.22 11.55
CA ALA A 17 6.22 10.67 12.83
C ALA A 17 6.30 9.14 12.81
N ASP A 18 5.33 8.47 12.18
CA ASP A 18 5.36 7.00 12.06
C ASP A 18 6.42 6.52 11.04
N LEU A 19 6.69 7.27 9.96
CA LEU A 19 7.80 7.00 9.04
C LEU A 19 9.16 7.19 9.70
N ASP A 20 9.29 8.18 10.59
CA ASP A 20 10.53 8.39 11.34
C ASP A 20 10.81 7.26 12.34
N LYS A 21 9.77 6.66 12.93
CA LYS A 21 9.91 5.42 13.71
C LYS A 21 10.38 4.25 12.85
N MET A 22 9.84 4.11 11.63
CA MET A 22 10.31 3.08 10.68
C MET A 22 11.77 3.31 10.28
N ARG A 23 12.18 4.57 10.05
CA ARG A 23 13.58 4.93 9.79
C ARG A 23 14.51 4.63 10.95
N ALA A 24 14.02 4.77 12.19
CA ALA A 24 14.76 4.42 13.39
C ALA A 24 14.97 2.90 13.57
N GLY A 25 14.41 2.07 12.67
CA GLY A 25 14.60 0.62 12.66
C GLY A 25 13.39 -0.18 13.16
N ASP A 26 12.31 0.48 13.60
CA ASP A 26 11.07 -0.20 13.96
C ASP A 26 10.30 -0.60 12.69
N ALA A 27 10.64 -1.77 12.13
CA ALA A 27 9.96 -2.35 10.98
C ALA A 27 8.85 -3.34 11.40
N SER A 28 8.16 -3.05 12.51
CA SER A 28 7.03 -3.87 12.97
C SER A 28 5.90 -3.92 11.94
N SER A 29 5.27 -5.08 11.80
CA SER A 29 4.13 -5.29 10.90
C SER A 29 2.94 -4.41 11.30
N SER A 30 2.76 -4.16 12.60
CA SER A 30 1.74 -3.25 13.15
C SER A 30 1.95 -1.81 12.70
N LEU A 31 3.17 -1.27 12.80
CA LEU A 31 3.49 0.09 12.35
C LEU A 31 3.30 0.24 10.84
N GLN A 32 3.68 -0.77 10.05
CA GLN A 32 3.42 -0.80 8.61
C GLN A 32 1.92 -0.78 8.28
N GLY A 33 1.10 -1.52 9.03
CA GLY A 33 -0.36 -1.49 8.92
C GLY A 33 -0.95 -0.13 9.28
N GLN A 34 -0.49 0.45 10.39
CA GLN A 34 -0.90 1.78 10.84
C GLN A 34 -0.60 2.87 9.81
N ILE A 35 0.60 2.88 9.22
CA ILE A 35 0.99 3.84 8.17
C ILE A 35 0.16 3.61 6.90
N SER A 36 -0.10 2.36 6.53
CA SER A 36 -0.94 2.04 5.37
C SER A 36 -2.38 2.55 5.56
N ALA A 37 -2.94 2.37 6.75
CA ALA A 37 -4.28 2.86 7.11
C ALA A 37 -4.35 4.39 7.15
N SER A 38 -3.35 5.06 7.72
CA SER A 38 -3.30 6.52 7.78
C SER A 38 -3.09 7.17 6.41
N LEU A 39 -2.29 6.56 5.52
CA LEU A 39 -2.17 6.97 4.11
C LEU A 39 -3.50 6.84 3.35
N ALA A 40 -4.29 5.78 3.62
CA ALA A 40 -5.60 5.60 3.02
C ALA A 40 -6.62 6.62 3.58
N ALA A 41 -6.59 6.89 4.88
CA ALA A 41 -7.42 7.92 5.50
C ALA A 41 -7.10 9.31 4.95
N LEU A 42 -5.82 9.64 4.77
CA LEU A 42 -5.37 10.89 4.17
C LEU A 42 -5.80 11.03 2.70
N SER A 43 -5.77 9.94 1.91
CA SER A 43 -6.32 9.96 0.54
C SER A 43 -7.81 10.31 0.54
N ARG A 44 -8.60 9.76 1.48
CA ARG A 44 -10.04 10.06 1.58
C ARG A 44 -10.28 11.52 1.95
N THR A 45 -9.52 12.07 2.91
CA THR A 45 -9.66 13.48 3.28
C THR A 45 -9.29 14.43 2.15
N MET A 46 -8.32 14.08 1.30
CA MET A 46 -8.00 14.82 0.07
C MET A 46 -9.14 14.80 -0.93
N ASP A 47 -9.76 13.65 -1.16
CA ASP A 47 -10.91 13.53 -2.08
C ASP A 47 -12.12 14.30 -1.56
N ASP A 48 -12.38 14.26 -0.25
CA ASP A 48 -13.42 15.08 0.39
C ASP A 48 -13.11 16.57 0.25
N TYR A 49 -11.84 16.98 0.41
CA TYR A 49 -11.41 18.37 0.26
C TYR A 49 -11.54 18.86 -1.20
N ASP A 50 -11.18 18.02 -2.19
CA ASP A 50 -11.38 18.30 -3.61
C ASP A 50 -12.87 18.43 -3.97
N SER A 51 -13.73 17.58 -3.40
CA SER A 51 -15.18 17.69 -3.58
C SER A 51 -15.75 19.00 -3.02
N MET A 52 -15.23 19.49 -1.89
CA MET A 52 -15.60 20.80 -1.33
C MET A 52 -15.07 21.95 -2.19
N ALA A 53 -13.84 21.85 -2.72
CA ALA A 53 -13.24 22.85 -3.59
C ALA A 53 -14.06 23.06 -4.87
N LYS A 54 -14.57 21.97 -5.46
CA LYS A 54 -15.46 22.01 -6.64
C LYS A 54 -16.80 22.69 -6.37
N ARG A 55 -17.31 22.60 -5.14
CA ARG A 55 -18.60 23.18 -4.73
C ARG A 55 -18.49 24.63 -4.24
N GLU A 56 -17.29 25.14 -4.03
CA GLU A 56 -17.06 26.52 -3.59
C GLU A 56 -17.36 27.50 -4.74
N MET A 57 -18.32 28.40 -4.54
CA MET A 57 -18.72 29.38 -5.57
C MET A 57 -17.81 30.61 -5.67
N ILE A 58 -16.98 30.86 -4.65
CA ILE A 58 -16.06 32.01 -4.63
C ILE A 58 -14.75 31.60 -5.32
N ALA A 59 -14.50 32.14 -6.53
CA ALA A 59 -13.33 31.81 -7.35
C ALA A 59 -11.99 31.93 -6.59
N ALA A 60 -11.79 33.00 -5.82
CA ALA A 60 -10.56 33.21 -5.05
C ALA A 60 -10.36 32.17 -3.91
N LYS A 61 -11.45 31.63 -3.33
CA LYS A 61 -11.36 30.56 -2.33
C LYS A 61 -11.19 29.20 -2.99
N GLN A 62 -11.81 29.00 -4.14
CA GLN A 62 -11.70 27.80 -4.95
C GLN A 62 -10.25 27.58 -5.44
N GLU A 63 -9.58 28.63 -5.94
CA GLU A 63 -8.18 28.56 -6.37
C GLU A 63 -7.23 28.22 -5.19
N LYS A 64 -7.45 28.84 -4.03
CA LYS A 64 -6.74 28.49 -2.79
C LYS A 64 -7.02 27.06 -2.33
N ALA A 65 -8.23 26.55 -2.54
CA ALA A 65 -8.57 25.17 -2.22
C ALA A 65 -7.86 24.20 -3.17
N TYR A 66 -7.84 24.47 -4.48
CA TYR A 66 -7.14 23.63 -5.46
C TYR A 66 -5.63 23.58 -5.25
N SER A 67 -4.99 24.72 -4.98
CA SER A 67 -3.56 24.76 -4.63
C SER A 67 -3.25 23.95 -3.37
N ARG A 68 -4.12 23.98 -2.35
CA ARG A 68 -3.99 23.15 -1.15
C ARG A 68 -4.19 21.65 -1.46
N VAL A 69 -5.18 21.28 -2.26
CA VAL A 69 -5.38 19.88 -2.73
C VAL A 69 -4.13 19.40 -3.46
N HIS A 70 -3.60 20.22 -4.38
CA HIS A 70 -2.42 19.88 -5.15
C HIS A 70 -1.20 19.65 -4.25
N LYS A 71 -0.97 20.55 -3.29
CA LYS A 71 0.11 20.41 -2.30
C LYS A 71 -0.05 19.11 -1.50
N PHE A 72 -1.25 18.83 -1.01
CA PHE A 72 -1.52 17.58 -0.29
C PHE A 72 -1.29 16.34 -1.16
N ARG A 73 -1.67 16.36 -2.45
CA ARG A 73 -1.40 15.24 -3.36
C ARG A 73 0.08 15.01 -3.60
N GLN A 74 0.87 16.08 -3.70
CA GLN A 74 2.32 15.98 -3.78
C GLN A 74 2.91 15.38 -2.50
N GLU A 75 2.51 15.89 -1.34
CA GLU A 75 2.93 15.36 -0.03
C GLU A 75 2.53 13.88 0.14
N HIS A 76 1.33 13.49 -0.29
CA HIS A 76 0.88 12.10 -0.26
C HIS A 76 1.75 11.18 -1.10
N ALA A 77 2.04 11.59 -2.33
CA ALA A 77 2.87 10.83 -3.26
C ALA A 77 4.29 10.66 -2.70
N GLU A 78 4.83 11.73 -2.10
CA GLU A 78 6.14 11.70 -1.44
C GLU A 78 6.14 10.75 -0.25
N LEU A 79 5.19 10.88 0.69
CA LEU A 79 5.07 10.01 1.86
C LEU A 79 4.90 8.53 1.46
N ARG A 80 4.13 8.26 0.41
CA ARG A 80 3.95 6.91 -0.11
C ARG A 80 5.24 6.36 -0.71
N SER A 81 5.97 7.16 -1.47
CA SER A 81 7.28 6.78 -2.01
C SER A 81 8.29 6.50 -0.88
N GLN A 82 8.30 7.31 0.18
CA GLN A 82 9.16 7.10 1.35
C GLN A 82 8.80 5.81 2.08
N PHE A 83 7.51 5.54 2.28
CA PHE A 83 7.03 4.30 2.89
C PHE A 83 7.45 3.06 2.08
N ASP A 84 7.25 3.09 0.76
CA ASP A 84 7.61 1.96 -0.11
C ASP A 84 9.13 1.72 -0.15
N ALA A 85 9.94 2.79 -0.10
CA ALA A 85 11.39 2.69 -0.01
C ALA A 85 11.83 2.05 1.31
N LEU A 86 11.31 2.52 2.45
CA LEU A 86 11.61 1.96 3.77
C LEU A 86 11.15 0.52 3.91
N LYS A 87 10.00 0.18 3.32
CA LYS A 87 9.50 -1.20 3.30
C LYS A 87 10.44 -2.13 2.52
N LYS A 88 10.98 -1.67 1.38
CA LYS A 88 11.99 -2.42 0.62
C LYS A 88 13.29 -2.57 1.39
N GLU A 89 13.74 -1.52 2.07
CA GLU A 89 14.93 -1.56 2.91
C GLU A 89 14.79 -2.57 4.06
N ALA A 90 13.68 -2.53 4.79
CA ALA A 90 13.37 -3.48 5.85
C ALA A 90 13.27 -4.93 5.34
N ALA A 91 12.65 -5.15 4.18
CA ALA A 91 12.59 -6.47 3.55
C ALA A 91 13.99 -6.97 3.13
N ASN A 92 14.83 -6.11 2.58
CA ASN A 92 16.20 -6.44 2.19
C ASN A 92 17.09 -6.72 3.41
N ALA A 93 16.90 -6.01 4.53
CA ALA A 93 17.60 -6.27 5.78
C ALA A 93 17.28 -7.67 6.31
N LYS A 94 16.00 -8.04 6.40
CA LYS A 94 15.57 -9.40 6.79
C LYS A 94 16.09 -10.47 5.83
N LEU A 95 16.09 -10.20 4.53
CA LEU A 95 16.65 -11.15 3.55
C LEU A 95 18.15 -11.35 3.73
N ARG A 96 18.90 -10.29 4.05
CA ARG A 96 20.35 -10.37 4.33
C ARG A 96 20.62 -11.16 5.61
N GLU A 97 19.84 -10.96 6.65
CA GLU A 97 19.92 -11.71 7.91
C GLU A 97 19.69 -13.20 7.67
N ASN A 98 18.56 -13.58 7.05
CA ASN A 98 18.27 -14.97 6.71
C ASN A 98 19.38 -15.59 5.84
N ARG A 99 19.90 -14.82 4.88
CA ARG A 99 21.01 -15.28 4.03
C ARG A 99 22.29 -15.52 4.86
N SER A 100 22.60 -14.64 5.82
CA SER A 100 23.79 -14.78 6.68
C SER A 100 23.71 -15.99 7.62
N GLU A 101 22.53 -16.33 8.13
CA GLU A 101 22.32 -17.55 8.93
C GLU A 101 22.53 -18.83 8.09
N LEU A 102 22.07 -18.81 6.84
CA LEU A 102 22.24 -19.94 5.90
C LEU A 102 23.71 -20.22 5.52
N PHE A 103 24.57 -19.19 5.49
CA PHE A 103 26.01 -19.34 5.23
C PHE A 103 26.82 -19.56 6.51
N GLY A 104 26.41 -19.00 7.65
CA GLY A 104 27.02 -19.24 8.95
C GLY A 104 26.90 -20.69 9.39
N SER A 105 25.75 -21.33 9.11
CA SER A 105 25.51 -22.72 9.49
C SER A 105 26.29 -23.77 8.66
N THR A 106 27.03 -23.37 7.61
CA THR A 106 27.85 -24.29 6.80
C THR A 106 29.33 -24.31 7.12
N THR A 107 29.82 -23.43 8.01
CA THR A 107 31.27 -23.22 8.23
C THR A 107 31.80 -23.91 9.49
N SER A 108 30.97 -24.60 10.29
CA SER A 108 31.43 -25.37 11.45
C SER A 108 31.59 -26.88 11.13
N ILE A 109 32.50 -27.22 10.24
CA ILE A 109 33.19 -28.52 10.29
C ILE A 109 34.67 -28.19 10.44
N PRO A 110 35.27 -28.35 11.63
CA PRO A 110 36.70 -28.12 11.81
C PRO A 110 37.47 -29.16 10.99
N LEU A 111 38.18 -28.68 9.97
CA LEU A 111 39.06 -29.49 9.15
C LEU A 111 40.30 -29.87 9.97
N SER A 112 40.29 -31.06 10.56
CA SER A 112 41.50 -31.70 11.09
C SER A 112 42.42 -32.08 9.93
N PRO A 113 43.73 -31.75 9.96
CA PRO A 113 44.64 -32.01 8.86
C PRO A 113 45.09 -33.48 8.91
N GLY A 114 44.46 -34.33 8.12
CA GLY A 114 44.95 -35.69 7.90
C GLY A 114 43.91 -36.62 7.31
N VAL A 115 44.34 -37.35 6.27
CA VAL A 115 43.66 -38.45 5.57
C VAL A 115 42.81 -38.03 4.36
N GLY A 116 43.24 -38.55 3.20
CA GLY A 116 42.68 -38.35 1.87
C GLY A 116 41.32 -39.04 1.63
N PRO A 117 40.86 -39.07 0.36
CA PRO A 117 39.46 -38.86 0.03
C PRO A 117 38.65 -40.14 0.09
N SER A 118 37.49 -40.07 0.73
CA SER A 118 36.40 -41.02 0.50
C SER A 118 35.11 -40.25 0.31
N SER A 119 34.61 -40.36 -0.91
CA SER A 119 33.29 -39.96 -1.37
C SER A 119 32.16 -40.48 -0.48
N MET A 120 30.99 -39.82 -0.60
CA MET A 120 29.70 -40.02 0.09
C MET A 120 29.56 -39.08 1.30
N THR A 121 28.61 -38.15 1.35
CA THR A 121 27.17 -38.42 1.29
C THR A 121 26.41 -37.11 1.07
N ALA A 122 25.41 -37.13 0.20
CA ALA A 122 24.42 -36.07 0.08
C ALA A 122 23.43 -36.12 1.26
N ARG A 123 23.03 -34.93 1.73
CA ARG A 123 21.84 -34.63 2.55
C ARG A 123 21.87 -35.05 4.04
N GLN A 124 21.97 -34.06 4.92
CA GLN A 124 20.83 -33.53 5.68
C GLN A 124 21.29 -32.29 6.44
N ARG A 125 20.69 -31.13 6.14
CA ARG A 125 20.90 -29.88 6.90
C ARG A 125 19.79 -29.81 7.94
N SER A 126 20.17 -29.74 9.22
CA SER A 126 19.33 -29.26 10.31
C SER A 126 20.15 -28.27 11.14
N PHE A 127 19.58 -27.08 11.33
CA PHE A 127 20.19 -25.87 11.86
C PHE A 127 20.37 -25.90 13.39
N ALA A 128 21.45 -25.24 13.82
CA ALA A 128 21.77 -24.74 15.17
C ALA A 128 20.78 -23.62 15.61
N ALA A 129 20.66 -23.09 16.85
CA ALA A 129 21.49 -22.97 18.07
C ALA A 129 20.57 -22.64 19.29
N GLY A 130 20.81 -23.03 20.57
CA GLY A 130 21.63 -22.38 21.64
C GLY A 130 20.73 -21.74 22.75
N PRO A 131 21.11 -21.49 24.04
CA PRO A 131 22.42 -21.54 24.71
C PRO A 131 22.51 -22.32 26.07
N SER A 132 23.76 -22.42 26.57
CA SER A 132 24.37 -23.03 27.78
C SER A 132 23.89 -22.51 29.16
N GLN A 133 23.79 -23.29 30.26
CA GLN A 133 24.83 -23.78 31.24
C GLN A 133 24.10 -24.37 32.50
N PRO A 134 24.76 -24.95 33.55
CA PRO A 134 26.01 -25.71 33.71
C PRO A 134 25.75 -27.08 34.41
N GLN A 135 26.81 -27.77 34.87
CA GLN A 135 26.83 -29.03 35.68
C GLN A 135 26.87 -30.32 34.84
N THR A 136 27.65 -31.34 35.16
CA THR A 136 28.75 -31.60 36.09
C THR A 136 29.46 -32.82 35.50
N GLY A 137 30.78 -32.94 35.70
CA GLY A 137 31.59 -33.95 35.05
C GLY A 137 31.07 -35.38 35.20
N MET A 138 31.24 -36.17 34.15
CA MET A 138 31.59 -37.58 34.24
C MET A 138 32.13 -38.01 32.88
N GLU A 139 33.45 -38.20 32.85
CA GLU A 139 34.13 -39.02 31.85
C GLU A 139 33.54 -40.45 31.98
N GLU A 140 32.72 -40.88 31.02
CA GLU A 140 32.18 -42.25 31.04
C GLU A 140 32.96 -43.14 30.07
N SER A 141 33.65 -44.11 30.68
CA SER A 141 34.47 -45.17 30.09
C SER A 141 33.72 -45.99 29.02
N PRO A 142 34.36 -46.39 27.90
CA PRO A 142 33.74 -47.16 26.81
C PRO A 142 33.50 -48.65 27.14
N PHE A 143 33.49 -49.06 28.41
CA PHE A 143 33.43 -50.47 28.82
C PHE A 143 32.42 -50.77 29.95
N SER A 144 31.30 -50.03 30.05
CA SER A 144 30.17 -50.42 30.90
C SER A 144 29.13 -51.24 30.12
N LEU A 145 29.08 -52.55 30.37
CA LEU A 145 27.95 -53.39 29.95
C LEU A 145 26.71 -53.01 30.76
N ARG A 146 25.87 -52.13 30.20
CA ARG A 146 24.52 -51.81 30.66
C ARG A 146 23.58 -51.97 29.46
N PRO A 147 22.34 -52.48 29.62
CA PRO A 147 21.54 -52.88 28.46
C PRO A 147 21.25 -51.64 27.61
N ALA A 148 21.63 -51.71 26.34
CA ALA A 148 21.62 -50.64 25.34
C ALA A 148 20.21 -50.12 24.94
N VAL A 149 19.24 -50.18 25.84
CA VAL A 149 17.84 -49.80 25.59
C VAL A 149 17.58 -48.35 26.00
N GLU A 150 18.21 -47.83 27.06
CA GLU A 150 17.92 -46.49 27.60
C GLU A 150 18.39 -45.33 26.71
N SER A 151 19.52 -45.46 26.02
CA SER A 151 20.05 -44.41 25.14
C SER A 151 19.22 -44.21 23.87
N SER A 152 18.50 -45.25 23.41
CA SER A 152 17.60 -45.15 22.25
C SER A 152 16.26 -44.47 22.57
N THR A 153 15.77 -44.62 23.81
CA THR A 153 14.54 -43.98 24.31
C THR A 153 14.75 -42.48 24.56
N SER A 154 15.88 -42.08 25.16
CA SER A 154 16.19 -40.66 25.42
C SER A 154 16.35 -39.83 24.14
N PHE A 155 16.90 -40.43 23.07
CA PHE A 155 16.94 -39.78 21.74
C PHE A 155 15.53 -39.66 21.14
N ARG A 156 14.68 -40.68 21.23
CA ARG A 156 13.28 -40.60 20.75
C ARG A 156 12.43 -39.58 21.51
N GLU A 157 12.58 -39.50 22.82
CA GLU A 157 11.86 -38.56 23.68
C GLU A 157 12.26 -37.11 23.40
N SER A 158 13.56 -36.85 23.26
CA SER A 158 14.06 -35.52 22.87
C SER A 158 13.65 -35.11 21.45
N HIS A 159 13.49 -36.06 20.53
CA HIS A 159 12.88 -35.82 19.21
C HIS A 159 11.39 -35.46 19.31
N ALA A 160 10.61 -36.16 20.14
CA ALA A 160 9.17 -35.91 20.32
C ALA A 160 8.89 -34.52 20.92
N LEU A 161 9.67 -34.09 21.92
CA LEU A 161 9.53 -32.75 22.53
C LEU A 161 9.92 -31.62 21.56
N ARG A 162 10.90 -31.86 20.69
CA ARG A 162 11.28 -30.92 19.63
C ARG A 162 10.22 -30.85 18.53
N GLU A 163 9.56 -31.96 18.20
CA GLU A 163 8.44 -31.97 17.26
C GLU A 163 7.23 -31.22 17.84
N GLN A 164 6.90 -31.40 19.12
CA GLN A 164 5.81 -30.66 19.75
C GLN A 164 6.05 -29.14 19.78
N SER A 165 7.24 -28.71 20.20
CA SER A 165 7.60 -27.27 20.18
C SER A 165 7.68 -26.70 18.76
N PHE A 166 8.11 -27.50 17.79
CA PHE A 166 8.07 -27.12 16.38
C PHE A 166 6.63 -26.99 15.86
N LEU A 167 5.73 -27.91 16.23
CA LEU A 167 4.32 -27.87 15.85
C LEU A 167 3.62 -26.65 16.46
N GLU A 168 3.84 -26.38 17.75
CA GLU A 168 3.24 -25.25 18.47
C GLU A 168 3.73 -23.90 17.93
N SER A 169 5.04 -23.77 17.67
CA SER A 169 5.60 -22.58 17.04
C SER A 169 5.12 -22.41 15.59
N THR A 170 4.90 -23.49 14.85
CA THR A 170 4.38 -23.47 13.48
C THR A 170 2.89 -23.09 13.46
N GLU A 171 2.10 -23.61 14.40
CA GLU A 171 0.68 -23.27 14.57
C GLU A 171 0.52 -21.77 14.81
N SER A 172 1.29 -21.20 15.75
CA SER A 172 1.22 -19.76 16.05
C SER A 172 1.61 -18.89 14.85
N GLN A 173 2.60 -19.31 14.05
CA GLN A 173 3.02 -18.61 12.85
C GLN A 173 2.00 -18.74 11.71
N LEU A 174 1.41 -19.92 11.53
CA LEU A 174 0.34 -20.15 10.56
C LEU A 174 -0.88 -19.30 10.86
N ASP A 175 -1.29 -19.21 12.12
CA ASP A 175 -2.39 -18.35 12.55
C ASP A 175 -2.09 -16.88 12.28
N GLN A 176 -0.86 -16.45 12.55
CA GLN A 176 -0.44 -15.08 12.27
C GLN A 176 -0.45 -14.76 10.76
N PHE A 177 -0.02 -15.70 9.91
CA PHE A 177 -0.11 -15.58 8.45
C PHE A 177 -1.54 -15.65 7.94
N LEU A 178 -2.40 -16.46 8.55
CA LEU A 178 -3.80 -16.57 8.17
C LEU A 178 -4.55 -15.28 8.50
N MET A 179 -4.29 -14.72 9.68
CA MET A 179 -4.85 -13.44 10.12
C MET A 179 -4.36 -12.29 9.22
N GLN A 180 -3.07 -12.27 8.87
CA GLN A 180 -2.52 -11.33 7.89
C GLN A 180 -3.13 -11.52 6.49
N GLY A 181 -3.29 -12.76 6.04
CA GLY A 181 -3.90 -13.10 4.75
C GLY A 181 -5.36 -12.64 4.70
N LYS A 182 -6.09 -12.79 5.80
CA LYS A 182 -7.47 -12.29 5.93
C LYS A 182 -7.53 -10.77 5.85
N GLU A 183 -6.66 -10.06 6.56
CA GLU A 183 -6.59 -8.59 6.51
C GLU A 183 -6.26 -8.08 5.09
N VAL A 184 -5.35 -8.76 4.39
CA VAL A 184 -5.03 -8.44 2.98
C VAL A 184 -6.23 -8.69 2.07
N LEU A 185 -6.94 -9.81 2.26
CA LEU A 185 -8.13 -10.14 1.49
C LEU A 185 -9.25 -9.12 1.72
N ASP A 186 -9.50 -8.73 2.97
CA ASP A 186 -10.49 -7.70 3.32
C ASP A 186 -10.13 -6.35 2.66
N ASN A 187 -8.85 -5.96 2.69
CA ASN A 187 -8.38 -4.78 1.97
C ASN A 187 -8.60 -4.86 0.45
N LEU A 188 -8.38 -6.03 -0.16
CA LEU A 188 -8.63 -6.23 -1.60
C LEU A 188 -10.13 -6.15 -1.93
N VAL A 189 -10.99 -6.69 -1.06
CA VAL A 189 -12.45 -6.60 -1.20
C VAL A 189 -12.92 -5.14 -1.08
N ASP A 190 -12.37 -4.38 -0.13
CA ASP A 190 -12.66 -2.96 0.02
C ASP A 190 -12.19 -2.14 -1.19
N GLN A 191 -10.99 -2.42 -1.72
CA GLN A 191 -10.50 -1.80 -2.94
C GLN A 191 -11.39 -2.10 -4.15
N LYS A 192 -11.88 -3.34 -4.28
CA LYS A 192 -12.84 -3.72 -5.32
C LYS A 192 -14.15 -2.93 -5.19
N ASN A 193 -14.67 -2.74 -3.98
CA ASN A 193 -15.87 -1.96 -3.74
C ASN A 193 -15.66 -0.48 -4.07
N LEU A 194 -14.48 0.06 -3.77
CA LEU A 194 -14.07 1.41 -4.17
C LEU A 194 -14.00 1.56 -5.70
N LEU A 195 -13.34 0.63 -6.40
CA LEU A 195 -13.25 0.64 -7.87
C LEU A 195 -14.63 0.58 -8.53
N LYS A 196 -15.57 -0.20 -7.97
CA LYS A 196 -16.97 -0.18 -8.42
C LYS A 196 -17.62 1.19 -8.22
N GLY A 197 -17.38 1.84 -7.09
CA GLY A 197 -17.84 3.20 -6.82
C GLY A 197 -17.27 4.22 -7.80
N THR A 198 -15.96 4.15 -8.08
CA THR A 198 -15.29 5.01 -9.07
C THR A 198 -15.82 4.77 -10.48
N ARG A 199 -16.01 3.51 -10.90
CA ARG A 199 -16.63 3.18 -12.18
C ARG A 199 -18.03 3.77 -12.29
N LYS A 200 -18.84 3.66 -11.23
CA LYS A 200 -20.18 4.23 -11.20
C LYS A 200 -20.13 5.76 -11.36
N ARG A 201 -19.27 6.43 -10.60
CA ARG A 201 -19.04 7.89 -10.71
C ARG A 201 -18.52 8.30 -12.09
N LEU A 202 -17.65 7.50 -12.71
CA LEU A 202 -17.14 7.74 -14.05
C LEU A 202 -18.26 7.62 -15.10
N LEU A 203 -19.10 6.58 -15.00
CA LEU A 203 -20.27 6.41 -15.85
C LEU A 203 -21.27 7.56 -15.67
N ASP A 204 -21.53 7.95 -14.42
CA ASP A 204 -22.40 9.09 -14.11
C ASP A 204 -21.82 10.39 -14.69
N ALA A 205 -20.50 10.62 -14.54
CA ALA A 205 -19.81 11.77 -15.12
C ALA A 205 -19.77 11.74 -16.65
N ALA A 206 -19.61 10.57 -17.26
CA ALA A 206 -19.68 10.42 -18.71
C ALA A 206 -21.10 10.71 -19.23
N ASN A 207 -22.13 10.31 -18.48
CA ASN A 207 -23.52 10.59 -18.81
C ASN A 207 -23.85 12.09 -18.68
N THR A 208 -23.30 12.77 -17.67
CA THR A 208 -23.47 14.23 -17.51
C THR A 208 -22.62 15.04 -18.49
N LEU A 209 -21.43 14.56 -18.89
CA LEU A 209 -20.63 15.14 -19.98
C LEU A 209 -21.30 14.93 -21.35
N GLY A 210 -21.98 13.80 -21.54
CA GLY A 210 -22.85 13.57 -22.70
C GLY A 210 -23.97 14.61 -22.79
N LEU A 211 -24.69 14.83 -21.67
CA LEU A 211 -25.67 15.92 -21.54
C LEU A 211 -25.03 17.31 -21.72
N SER A 212 -23.80 17.53 -21.27
CA SER A 212 -23.08 18.79 -21.49
C SER A 212 -22.80 19.07 -22.96
N ARG A 213 -22.62 18.03 -23.79
CA ARG A 213 -22.47 18.20 -25.24
C ARG A 213 -23.78 18.62 -25.90
N ASP A 214 -24.91 18.12 -25.41
CA ASP A 214 -26.24 18.59 -25.84
C ASP A 214 -26.48 20.03 -25.39
N VAL A 215 -26.07 20.42 -24.18
CA VAL A 215 -26.09 21.81 -23.71
C VAL A 215 -25.18 22.70 -24.55
N ILE A 216 -23.98 22.24 -24.92
CA ILE A 216 -23.06 22.96 -25.82
C ILE A 216 -23.72 23.19 -27.19
N SER A 217 -24.36 22.16 -27.75
CA SER A 217 -25.05 22.25 -29.04
C SER A 217 -26.27 23.16 -28.97
N TRP A 218 -26.99 23.15 -27.83
CA TRP A 218 -28.12 24.05 -27.59
C TRP A 218 -27.68 25.52 -27.51
N VAL A 219 -26.53 25.80 -26.89
CA VAL A 219 -25.94 27.16 -26.86
C VAL A 219 -25.55 27.62 -28.25
N GLU A 220 -24.90 26.76 -29.04
CA GLU A 220 -24.48 27.09 -30.41
C GLU A 220 -25.68 27.35 -31.35
N ARG A 221 -26.77 26.58 -31.18
CA ARG A 221 -28.03 26.84 -31.89
C ARG A 221 -28.66 28.18 -31.53
N ARG A 222 -28.55 28.62 -30.28
CA ARG A 222 -29.09 29.92 -29.84
C ARG A 222 -28.35 31.08 -30.51
N THR A 223 -27.03 31.00 -30.61
CA THR A 223 -26.21 32.01 -31.28
C THR A 223 -26.48 32.07 -32.79
N THR A 224 -26.67 30.91 -33.43
CA THR A 224 -27.04 30.87 -34.86
C THR A 224 -28.46 31.37 -35.12
N GLN A 225 -29.41 31.07 -34.23
CA GLN A 225 -30.75 31.64 -34.30
C GLN A 225 -30.74 33.17 -34.13
N ASP A 226 -29.94 33.70 -33.22
CA ASP A 226 -29.80 35.15 -33.01
C ASP A 226 -29.24 35.85 -34.26
N LEU A 227 -28.23 35.26 -34.91
CA LEU A 227 -27.71 35.73 -36.19
C LEU A 227 -28.80 35.75 -37.27
N VAL A 228 -29.62 34.70 -37.36
CA VAL A 228 -30.72 34.63 -38.35
C VAL A 228 -31.76 35.71 -38.08
N ILE A 229 -32.16 35.92 -36.81
CA ILE A 229 -33.11 36.98 -36.44
C ILE A 229 -32.55 38.35 -36.80
N PHE A 230 -31.26 38.59 -36.57
CA PHE A 230 -30.59 39.83 -36.95
C PHE A 230 -30.61 40.06 -38.47
N VAL A 231 -30.25 39.04 -39.26
CA VAL A 231 -30.21 39.13 -40.73
C VAL A 231 -31.61 39.36 -41.30
N VAL A 232 -32.63 38.66 -40.79
CA VAL A 232 -34.03 38.86 -41.20
C VAL A 232 -34.48 40.29 -40.88
N GLY A 233 -34.15 40.81 -39.70
CA GLY A 233 -34.43 42.19 -39.32
C GLY A 233 -33.76 43.21 -40.24
N ALA A 234 -32.50 42.99 -40.60
CA ALA A 234 -31.74 43.86 -41.51
C ALA A 234 -32.31 43.88 -42.94
N ILE A 235 -32.78 42.73 -43.45
CA ILE A 235 -33.43 42.67 -44.76
C ILE A 235 -34.77 43.40 -44.71
N PHE A 236 -35.56 43.18 -43.66
CA PHE A 236 -36.86 43.85 -43.51
C PHE A 236 -36.73 45.37 -43.48
N THR A 237 -35.74 45.91 -42.74
CA THR A 237 -35.51 47.36 -42.72
C THR A 237 -35.08 47.89 -44.08
N LEU A 238 -34.19 47.20 -44.81
CA LEU A 238 -33.82 47.56 -46.18
C LEU A 238 -35.02 47.57 -47.13
N VAL A 239 -35.92 46.59 -47.04
CA VAL A 239 -37.15 46.54 -47.85
C VAL A 239 -38.06 47.73 -47.54
N CYS A 240 -38.25 48.06 -46.26
CA CYS A 240 -39.02 49.25 -45.87
C CYS A 240 -38.41 50.54 -46.44
N PHE A 241 -37.09 50.70 -46.36
CA PHE A 241 -36.38 51.84 -46.98
C PHE A 241 -36.58 51.90 -48.50
N TYR A 242 -36.51 50.75 -49.19
CA TYR A 242 -36.76 50.68 -50.62
C TYR A 242 -38.18 51.12 -50.99
N TYR A 243 -39.20 50.67 -50.27
CA TYR A 243 -40.59 51.08 -50.51
C TYR A 243 -40.81 52.58 -50.26
N ILE A 244 -40.18 53.16 -49.23
CA ILE A 244 -40.23 54.60 -48.98
C ILE A 244 -39.61 55.36 -50.16
N TRP A 245 -38.41 54.96 -50.60
CA TRP A 245 -37.75 55.62 -51.73
C TRP A 245 -38.56 55.53 -53.02
N ARG A 246 -39.21 54.39 -53.27
CA ARG A 246 -40.01 54.14 -54.49
C ARG A 246 -41.37 54.86 -54.52
N TRP A 247 -41.92 55.21 -53.35
CA TRP A 247 -43.26 55.79 -53.24
C TRP A 247 -43.22 57.30 -52.96
N PHE A 248 -42.16 57.78 -52.30
CA PHE A 248 -41.94 59.21 -52.00
C PHE A 248 -40.88 59.89 -52.88
N GLY A 249 -40.18 59.13 -53.74
CA GLY A 249 -39.27 59.62 -54.78
C GLY A 249 -39.75 59.21 -56.17
#